data_AF-A0AAD0V9E1-F1
#
_entry.id   AF-A0AAD0V9E1-F1
#
_cell.length_a   1.000
_cell.length_b   1.000
_cell.length_c   1.000
_cell.angle_alpha   90.00
_cell.angle_beta   90.00
_cell.angle_gamma   90.00
#
_symmetry.space_group_name_H-M   'P 1'
#
loop_
_entity.id
_entity.type
_entity.pdbx_description
1 polymer ?
#
loop_
_entity_poly.entity_id
_entity_poly.type
_entity_poly.pdbx_seq_one_letter_code
_entity_poly.pdbx_strand_id
1 'polypeptide(L)'
;MFIDTPENTLRLAVDDERQRHEGTHYLLLMRQDAARFYMENVGAIPSDKSYEDARQYLAEISGLEFTRKQTESLLDLYPHARIKIAVYGGIGDTDVREELSFAVAHLILGCSWPTFGENQDIDLFLEVLQTQALEVGFTKLVVPTYASY
;
A
#
# COMPACT_ATOMS: atom_id res chain seq x y z
N MET A 1 3.25 -6.76 1.25
CA MET A 1 4.06 -6.57 0.03
C MET A 1 5.47 -7.10 0.27
N PHE A 2 5.98 -8.04 -0.53
CA PHE A 2 7.38 -8.47 -0.46
C PHE A 2 8.24 -7.47 -1.25
N ILE A 3 9.21 -6.81 -0.59
CA ILE A 3 10.17 -5.95 -1.27
C ILE A 3 11.21 -6.87 -1.90
N ASP A 4 11.04 -7.15 -3.19
CA ASP A 4 11.96 -7.99 -3.92
C ASP A 4 13.25 -7.23 -4.27
N THR A 5 14.39 -7.88 -4.08
CA THR A 5 15.70 -7.28 -4.37
C THR A 5 16.23 -7.78 -5.71
N PRO A 6 17.07 -7.00 -6.41
CA PRO A 6 17.74 -7.47 -7.63
C PRO A 6 18.47 -8.79 -7.40
N GLU A 7 19.07 -8.97 -6.23
CA GLU A 7 19.77 -10.20 -5.82
C GLU A 7 18.83 -11.41 -5.75
N ASN A 8 17.62 -11.24 -5.20
CA ASN A 8 16.62 -12.31 -5.15
C ASN A 8 16.15 -12.71 -6.56
N THR A 9 15.97 -11.75 -7.47
CA THR A 9 15.62 -12.03 -8.87
C THR A 9 16.73 -12.76 -9.61
N LEU A 10 17.98 -12.33 -9.44
CA LEU A 10 19.14 -13.00 -10.03
C LEU A 10 19.28 -14.44 -9.50
N ARG A 11 19.05 -14.67 -8.20
CA ARG A 11 19.05 -16.01 -7.62
C ARG A 11 17.99 -16.90 -8.25
N LEU A 12 16.76 -16.43 -8.39
CA LEU A 12 15.69 -17.19 -9.04
C LEU A 12 16.02 -17.51 -10.51
N ALA A 13 16.59 -16.56 -11.25
CA ALA A 13 17.03 -16.81 -12.63
C ALA A 13 18.10 -17.91 -12.72
N VAL A 14 19.11 -17.87 -11.83
CA VAL A 14 20.15 -18.90 -11.76
C VAL A 14 19.58 -20.27 -11.39
N ASP A 15 18.61 -20.32 -10.47
CA ASP A 15 17.96 -21.57 -10.06
C ASP A 15 17.06 -22.15 -11.17
N ASP A 16 16.37 -21.28 -11.94
CA ASP A 16 15.58 -21.69 -13.11
C ASP A 16 16.47 -22.30 -14.21
N GLU A 17 17.59 -21.66 -14.53
CA GLU A 17 18.55 -22.16 -15.53
C GLU A 17 19.14 -23.52 -15.15
N ARG A 18 19.37 -23.76 -13.85
CA ARG A 18 20.03 -24.98 -13.35
C ARG A 18 19.09 -26.17 -13.20
N GLN A 19 17.83 -25.94 -12.83
CA GLN A 19 16.91 -27.01 -12.44
C GLN A 19 15.60 -27.05 -13.24
N ARG A 20 15.27 -25.99 -14.02
CA ARG A 20 13.99 -25.82 -14.74
C ARG A 20 12.78 -26.21 -13.88
N HIS A 21 12.75 -25.75 -12.64
CA HIS A 21 11.58 -25.91 -11.80
C HIS A 21 10.47 -24.98 -12.29
N GLU A 22 9.34 -25.55 -12.72
CA GLU A 22 8.18 -24.80 -13.25
C GLU A 22 7.76 -23.64 -12.33
N GLY A 23 7.89 -23.81 -11.00
CA GLY A 23 7.59 -22.76 -10.02
C GLY A 23 8.52 -21.55 -10.08
N THR A 24 9.82 -21.76 -10.30
CA THR A 24 10.80 -20.66 -10.39
C THR A 24 10.61 -19.87 -11.67
N HIS A 25 10.39 -20.55 -12.79
CA HIS A 25 10.06 -19.94 -14.07
C HIS A 25 8.80 -19.07 -14.00
N TYR A 26 7.72 -19.62 -13.41
CA TYR A 26 6.47 -18.89 -13.23
C TYR A 26 6.64 -17.62 -12.38
N LEU A 27 7.40 -17.69 -11.28
CA LEU A 27 7.69 -16.52 -10.45
C LEU A 27 8.44 -15.42 -11.21
N LEU A 28 9.39 -15.80 -12.08
CA LEU A 28 10.11 -14.84 -12.93
C LEU A 28 9.18 -14.16 -13.94
N LEU A 29 8.28 -14.92 -14.58
CA LEU A 29 7.28 -14.36 -15.49
C LEU A 29 6.35 -13.39 -14.77
N MET A 30 5.85 -13.76 -13.58
CA MET A 30 5.01 -12.88 -12.77
C MET A 30 5.72 -11.58 -12.40
N ARG A 31 7.02 -11.63 -12.07
CA ARG A 31 7.83 -10.43 -11.79
C ARG A 31 8.02 -9.57 -13.02
N GLN A 32 8.31 -10.18 -14.17
CA GLN A 32 8.44 -9.49 -15.44
C GLN A 32 7.15 -8.77 -15.81
N ASP A 33 6.00 -9.45 -15.66
CA ASP A 33 4.69 -8.90 -15.96
C ASP A 33 4.34 -7.73 -15.04
N ALA A 34 4.63 -7.85 -13.74
CA ALA A 34 4.44 -6.77 -12.78
C ALA A 34 5.34 -5.56 -13.08
N ALA A 35 6.62 -5.78 -13.37
CA ALA A 35 7.55 -4.70 -13.74
C ALA A 35 7.10 -3.99 -15.02
N ARG A 36 6.69 -4.76 -16.03
CA ARG A 36 6.15 -4.21 -17.29
C ARG A 36 4.93 -3.35 -17.02
N PHE A 37 3.97 -3.83 -16.22
CA PHE A 37 2.78 -3.06 -15.84
C PHE A 37 3.14 -1.69 -15.26
N TYR A 38 4.05 -1.63 -14.28
CA TYR A 38 4.44 -0.36 -13.66
C TYR A 38 5.23 0.55 -14.61
N MET A 39 6.08 -0.01 -15.47
CA MET A 39 6.82 0.78 -16.46
C MET A 39 5.91 1.40 -17.52
N GLU A 40 4.93 0.63 -18.01
CA GLU A 40 3.94 1.10 -19.00
C GLU A 40 3.03 2.20 -18.43
N ASN A 41 2.77 2.17 -17.12
CA ASN A 41 1.85 3.08 -16.44
C ASN A 41 2.53 4.10 -15.53
N VAL A 42 3.86 4.32 -15.66
CA VAL A 42 4.63 5.20 -14.76
C VAL A 42 4.07 6.63 -14.67
N GLY A 43 3.50 7.12 -15.77
CA GLY A 43 2.88 8.43 -15.87
C GLY A 43 1.38 8.47 -15.55
N ALA A 44 0.79 7.37 -15.08
CA ALA A 44 -0.63 7.31 -14.75
C ALA A 44 -0.93 8.19 -13.53
N ILE A 45 -1.97 9.02 -13.64
CA ILE A 45 -2.42 9.96 -12.61
C ILE A 45 -3.86 9.59 -12.22
N PRO A 46 -4.14 9.39 -10.92
CA PRO A 46 -5.50 9.15 -10.44
C PRO A 46 -6.46 10.30 -10.77
N SER A 47 -7.73 9.97 -10.92
CA SER A 47 -8.78 10.99 -11.01
C SER A 47 -9.00 11.65 -9.64
N ASP A 48 -9.60 12.85 -9.62
CA ASP A 48 -10.01 13.54 -8.39
C ASP A 48 -10.87 12.65 -7.48
N LYS A 49 -11.79 11.89 -8.08
CA LYS A 49 -12.61 10.91 -7.34
C LYS A 49 -11.75 9.83 -6.71
N SER A 50 -10.79 9.28 -7.46
CA SER A 50 -9.91 8.22 -6.97
C SER A 50 -9.00 8.70 -5.83
N TYR A 51 -8.56 9.97 -5.86
CA TYR A 51 -7.85 10.58 -4.74
C TYR A 51 -8.74 10.71 -3.50
N GLU A 52 -10.00 11.10 -3.67
CA GLU A 52 -10.94 11.22 -2.57
C GLU A 52 -11.29 9.84 -1.97
N ASP A 53 -11.53 8.84 -2.81
CA ASP A 53 -11.75 7.46 -2.39
C ASP A 53 -10.54 6.93 -1.59
N ALA A 54 -9.31 7.19 -2.06
CA ALA A 54 -8.10 6.81 -1.33
C ALA A 54 -7.96 7.54 0.01
N ARG A 55 -8.27 8.85 0.04
CA ARG A 55 -8.25 9.65 1.27
C ARG A 55 -9.25 9.11 2.31
N GLN A 56 -10.46 8.78 1.88
CA GLN A 56 -11.48 8.19 2.74
C GLN A 56 -11.03 6.83 3.27
N TYR A 57 -10.54 5.94 2.40
CA TYR A 57 -10.06 4.64 2.81
C TYR A 57 -8.91 4.72 3.83
N LEU A 58 -7.91 5.58 3.59
CA LEU A 58 -6.80 5.81 4.51
C LEU A 58 -7.28 6.28 5.88
N ALA A 59 -8.27 7.19 5.91
CA ALA A 59 -8.85 7.67 7.14
C ALA A 59 -9.61 6.56 7.90
N GLU A 60 -10.38 5.74 7.19
CA GLU A 60 -11.13 4.62 7.76
C GLU A 60 -10.22 3.57 8.39
N ILE A 61 -9.13 3.16 7.71
CA ILE A 61 -8.26 2.10 8.24
C ILE A 61 -7.34 2.57 9.36
N SER A 62 -6.90 3.83 9.34
CA SER A 62 -5.90 4.34 10.30
C SER A 62 -6.52 5.12 11.47
N GLY A 63 -7.74 5.62 11.31
CA GLY A 63 -8.33 6.58 12.25
C GLY A 63 -7.67 7.96 12.21
N LEU A 64 -6.95 8.29 11.14
CA LEU A 64 -6.27 9.57 10.95
C LEU A 64 -6.99 10.42 9.90
N GLU A 65 -6.95 11.74 10.06
CA GLU A 65 -7.43 12.67 9.06
C GLU A 65 -6.34 12.96 8.03
N PHE A 66 -6.66 12.72 6.76
CA PHE A 66 -5.83 13.06 5.62
C PHE A 66 -6.42 14.24 4.87
N THR A 67 -5.62 15.28 4.67
CA THR A 67 -5.91 16.33 3.68
C THR A 67 -5.64 15.81 2.27
N ARG A 68 -6.30 16.39 1.26
CA ARG A 68 -6.05 16.04 -0.15
C ARG A 68 -4.57 16.11 -0.52
N LYS A 69 -3.87 17.16 -0.07
CA LYS A 69 -2.43 17.34 -0.32
C LYS A 69 -1.58 16.25 0.33
N GLN A 70 -1.92 15.79 1.53
CA GLN A 70 -1.22 14.68 2.19
C GLN A 70 -1.45 13.36 1.43
N THR A 71 -2.67 13.10 0.96
CA THR A 71 -2.97 11.92 0.13
C THR A 71 -2.19 11.95 -1.18
N GLU A 72 -2.16 13.09 -1.88
CA GLU A 72 -1.39 13.27 -3.11
C GLU A 72 0.11 13.04 -2.84
N SER A 73 0.65 13.64 -1.78
CA SER A 73 2.07 13.48 -1.41
C SER A 73 2.41 12.04 -1.03
N LEU A 74 1.52 11.34 -0.32
CA LEU A 74 1.68 9.92 -0.03
C LEU A 74 1.75 9.12 -1.33
N LEU A 75 0.82 9.33 -2.27
CA LEU A 75 0.80 8.60 -3.53
C LEU A 75 2.00 8.93 -4.43
N ASP A 76 2.55 10.13 -4.36
CA ASP A 76 3.79 10.45 -5.06
C ASP A 76 5.02 9.75 -4.46
N LEU A 77 5.05 9.54 -3.14
CA LEU A 77 6.10 8.76 -2.47
C LEU A 77 5.96 7.24 -2.70
N TYR A 78 4.73 6.76 -2.91
CA TYR A 78 4.39 5.36 -3.15
C TYR A 78 3.79 5.17 -4.54
N PRO A 79 4.63 5.25 -5.62
CA PRO A 79 4.14 5.25 -6.99
C PRO A 79 3.39 3.96 -7.37
N HIS A 80 3.67 2.81 -6.73
CA HIS A 80 2.91 1.57 -6.98
C HIS A 80 1.44 1.73 -6.60
N ALA A 81 1.15 2.32 -5.44
CA ALA A 81 -0.22 2.62 -5.02
C ALA A 81 -0.88 3.63 -5.97
N ARG A 82 -0.17 4.70 -6.34
CA ARG A 82 -0.67 5.72 -7.30
C ARG A 82 -1.05 5.11 -8.64
N ILE A 83 -0.15 4.31 -9.21
CA ILE A 83 -0.35 3.67 -10.51
C ILE A 83 -1.56 2.73 -10.46
N LYS A 84 -1.65 1.86 -9.45
CA LYS A 84 -2.78 0.92 -9.32
C LYS A 84 -4.12 1.66 -9.16
N ILE A 85 -4.18 2.71 -8.33
CA ILE A 85 -5.39 3.53 -8.18
C ILE A 85 -5.77 4.18 -9.52
N ALA A 86 -4.80 4.71 -10.25
CA ALA A 86 -5.03 5.36 -11.54
C ALA A 86 -5.54 4.38 -12.60
N VAL A 87 -4.93 3.19 -12.69
CA VAL A 87 -5.26 2.18 -13.70
C VAL A 87 -6.56 1.44 -13.37
N TYR A 88 -6.80 1.11 -12.10
CA TYR A 88 -8.00 0.37 -11.67
C TYR A 88 -9.20 1.29 -11.39
N GLY A 89 -9.00 2.61 -11.41
CA GLY A 89 -10.07 3.60 -11.32
C GLY A 89 -10.64 3.82 -9.92
N GLY A 90 -9.90 3.45 -8.86
CA GLY A 90 -10.31 3.67 -7.46
C GLY A 90 -9.85 2.57 -6.50
N ILE A 91 -10.52 2.48 -5.34
CA ILE A 91 -10.19 1.56 -4.24
C ILE A 91 -10.95 0.23 -4.26
N GLY A 92 -11.72 -0.04 -5.31
CA GLY A 92 -12.57 -1.24 -5.39
C GLY A 92 -11.77 -2.53 -5.42
N ASP A 93 -10.51 -2.46 -5.87
CA ASP A 93 -9.60 -3.59 -5.94
C ASP A 93 -8.88 -3.81 -4.59
N THR A 94 -8.74 -5.06 -4.18
CA THR A 94 -8.04 -5.43 -2.93
C THR A 94 -6.55 -5.11 -3.02
N ASP A 95 -5.91 -5.28 -4.19
CA ASP A 95 -4.50 -4.97 -4.37
C ASP A 95 -4.23 -3.48 -4.16
N VAL A 96 -5.17 -2.60 -4.53
CA VAL A 96 -5.06 -1.16 -4.26
C VAL A 96 -5.12 -0.88 -2.77
N ARG A 97 -6.06 -1.52 -2.06
CA ARG A 97 -6.26 -1.36 -0.62
C ARG A 97 -5.06 -1.86 0.18
N GLU A 98 -4.45 -2.96 -0.22
CA GLU A 98 -3.23 -3.49 0.39
C GLU A 98 -2.04 -2.54 0.21
N GLU A 99 -1.88 -1.95 -0.98
CA GLU A 99 -0.81 -0.99 -1.28
C GLU A 99 -0.98 0.31 -0.48
N LEU A 100 -2.22 0.79 -0.34
CA LEU A 100 -2.54 1.94 0.50
C LEU A 100 -2.26 1.66 1.99
N SER A 101 -2.65 0.48 2.47
CA SER A 101 -2.38 0.05 3.86
C SER A 101 -0.88 -0.06 4.13
N PHE A 102 -0.13 -0.64 3.18
CA PHE A 102 1.32 -0.69 3.26
C PHE A 102 1.93 0.72 3.25
N ALA A 103 1.50 1.60 2.35
CA ALA A 103 2.04 2.94 2.21
C ALA A 103 1.90 3.77 3.50
N VAL A 104 0.74 3.71 4.16
CA VAL A 104 0.51 4.45 5.41
C VAL A 104 1.29 3.87 6.59
N ALA A 105 1.34 2.55 6.74
CA ALA A 105 2.12 1.89 7.77
C ALA A 105 3.62 2.18 7.60
N HIS A 106 4.11 2.07 6.37
CA HIS A 106 5.52 2.27 6.07
C HIS A 106 5.91 3.75 6.21
N LEU A 107 5.04 4.69 5.85
CA LEU A 107 5.32 6.11 6.03
C LEU A 107 5.46 6.49 7.51
N ILE A 108 4.57 5.99 8.36
CA ILE A 108 4.46 6.43 9.76
C ILE A 108 5.36 5.61 10.68
N LEU A 109 5.41 4.28 10.49
CA LEU A 109 6.09 3.35 11.39
C LEU A 109 7.31 2.66 10.75
N GLY A 110 7.52 2.83 9.43
CA GLY A 110 8.60 2.14 8.72
C GLY A 110 8.40 0.62 8.62
N CYS A 111 7.18 0.13 8.83
CA CYS A 111 6.86 -1.31 8.79
C CYS A 111 5.65 -1.60 7.89
N SER A 112 5.39 -2.89 7.64
CA SER A 112 4.22 -3.32 6.86
C SER A 112 2.96 -3.30 7.71
N TRP A 113 1.81 -3.12 7.06
CA TRP A 113 0.51 -3.31 7.71
C TRP A 113 0.35 -4.77 8.18
N PRO A 114 -0.16 -5.03 9.40
CA PRO A 114 -0.36 -6.38 9.92
C PRO A 114 -1.27 -7.21 9.01
N THR A 115 -0.84 -8.44 8.70
CA THR A 115 -1.64 -9.35 7.87
C THR A 115 -2.58 -10.17 8.76
N PHE A 116 -3.82 -10.38 8.30
CA PHE A 116 -4.79 -11.20 9.03
C PHE A 116 -4.24 -12.63 9.20
N GLY A 117 -4.10 -13.10 10.45
CA GLY A 117 -3.54 -14.41 10.78
C GLY A 117 -2.11 -14.38 11.34
N GLU A 118 -1.42 -13.24 11.25
CA GLU A 118 -0.29 -12.99 12.14
C GLU A 118 -0.87 -12.69 13.52
N ASN A 119 -0.34 -13.30 14.58
CA ASN A 119 -0.84 -13.17 15.96
C ASN A 119 -0.52 -11.78 16.56
N GLN A 120 -0.68 -10.73 15.76
CA GLN A 120 -0.38 -9.35 16.03
C GLN A 120 -1.64 -8.66 16.53
N ASP A 121 -1.48 -7.90 17.60
CA ASP A 121 -2.54 -7.08 18.17
C ASP A 121 -2.75 -5.85 17.28
N ILE A 122 -3.81 -5.89 16.46
CA ILE A 122 -4.17 -4.82 15.53
C ILE A 122 -4.51 -3.54 16.31
N ASP A 123 -5.12 -3.65 17.49
CA ASP A 123 -5.49 -2.48 18.28
C ASP A 123 -4.23 -1.77 18.80
N LEU A 124 -3.26 -2.54 19.30
CA LEU A 124 -1.95 -1.99 19.69
C LEU A 124 -1.20 -1.38 18.49
N PHE A 125 -1.24 -2.04 17.32
CA PHE A 125 -0.65 -1.50 16.11
C PHE A 125 -1.26 -0.13 15.74
N LEU A 126 -2.59 -0.03 15.77
CA LEU A 126 -3.30 1.22 15.47
C LEU A 126 -3.01 2.30 16.52
N GLU A 127 -2.90 1.95 17.80
CA GLU A 127 -2.52 2.89 18.85
C GLU A 127 -1.13 3.49 18.60
N VAL A 128 -0.15 2.65 18.27
CA VAL A 128 1.23 3.08 17.96
C VAL A 128 1.25 3.91 16.68
N LEU A 129 0.58 3.45 15.62
CA LEU A 129 0.44 4.18 14.35
C LEU A 129 -0.09 5.59 14.60
N GLN A 130 -1.21 5.70 15.33
CA GLN A 130 -1.83 6.99 15.60
C GLN A 130 -0.96 7.89 16.47
N THR A 131 -0.30 7.34 17.48
CA THR A 131 0.59 8.10 18.37
C THR A 131 1.75 8.71 17.57
N GLN A 132 2.41 7.91 16.73
CA GLN A 132 3.49 8.39 15.88
C GLN A 132 3.00 9.37 14.81
N ALA A 133 1.82 9.15 14.22
CA ALA A 133 1.25 10.07 13.26
C ALA A 133 0.99 11.46 13.85
N LEU A 134 0.50 11.53 15.10
CA LEU A 134 0.30 12.79 15.81
C LEU A 134 1.63 13.54 16.03
N GLU A 135 2.71 12.84 16.36
CA GLU A 135 4.05 13.44 16.50
C GLU A 135 4.58 14.02 15.18
N VAL A 136 4.21 13.41 14.04
CA VAL A 136 4.55 13.87 12.69
C VAL A 136 3.61 15.00 12.20
N GLY A 137 2.55 15.31 12.94
CA GLY A 137 1.63 16.42 12.66
C GLY A 137 0.34 16.02 11.94
N PHE A 138 -0.04 14.73 11.94
CA PHE A 138 -1.39 14.31 11.56
C PHE A 138 -2.40 14.65 12.65
N THR A 139 -3.68 14.62 12.30
CA THR A 139 -4.80 14.78 13.24
C THR A 139 -5.58 13.48 13.32
N LYS A 140 -6.15 13.14 14.48
CA LYS A 140 -7.06 11.99 14.61
C LYS A 140 -8.41 12.32 13.99
N LEU A 141 -9.00 11.35 13.30
CA LEU A 141 -10.35 11.48 12.78
C LEU A 141 -11.33 11.60 13.96
N VAL A 142 -11.97 12.76 14.10
CA VAL A 142 -13.04 12.95 15.09
C VAL A 142 -14.31 12.33 14.53
N VAL A 143 -14.61 11.10 14.93
CA VAL A 143 -15.92 10.51 14.63
C VAL A 143 -16.95 11.23 15.50
N PRO A 144 -17.94 11.95 14.93
CA PRO A 144 -18.98 12.58 15.74
C PRO A 144 -19.71 11.47 16.50
N THR A 145 -19.63 11.52 17.82
CA THR A 145 -20.37 10.64 18.71
C THR A 145 -21.84 10.98 18.54
N TYR A 146 -22.54 10.27 17.65
CA TYR A 146 -23.99 10.32 17.65
C TYR A 146 -24.46 9.69 18.97
N ALA A 147 -24.78 10.55 19.93
CA ALA A 147 -25.51 10.18 21.13
C ALA A 147 -26.75 9.41 20.67
N SER A 148 -26.77 8.11 20.94
CA SER A 148 -27.94 7.27 20.76
C SER A 148 -29.03 7.81 21.70
N TYR A 149 -30.09 8.36 21.11
CA TYR A 149 -31.34 8.67 21.82
C TYR A 149 -32.20 7.42 21.93
#